data_AF-A0A2M7PTW9-F1
#
_entry.id   AF-A0A2M7PTW9-F1
#
_cell.length_a   1.000
_cell.length_b   1.000
_cell.length_c   1.000
_cell.angle_alpha   90.00
_cell.angle_beta   90.00
_cell.angle_gamma   90.00
#
_symmetry.space_group_name_H-M   'P 1'
#
loop_
_entity.id
_entity.type
_entity.pdbx_description
1 polymer ?
#
loop_
_entity_poly.entity_id
_entity_poly.type
_entity_poly.pdbx_seq_one_letter_code
_entity_poly.pdbx_strand_id
1 'polypeptide(L)' 'VSNSSVKWNFQKYLINEQGVLEEVINPWVSPDNDNISEWIEGKK' A
#
# COMPACT_ATOMS: atom_id res chain seq x y z
N VAL A 1 20.87 0.86 28.07
CA VAL A 1 19.64 1.20 27.32
C VAL A 1 19.66 0.42 26.04
N SER A 2 18.74 -0.53 25.88
CA SER A 2 18.61 -1.31 24.63
C SER A 2 17.73 -0.50 23.67
N ASN A 3 18.34 0.11 22.66
CA ASN A 3 17.59 0.82 21.62
C ASN A 3 16.97 -0.21 20.67
N SER A 4 15.73 -0.60 20.93
CA SER A 4 14.93 -1.32 19.94
C SER A 4 14.64 -0.35 18.78
N SER A 5 15.20 -0.61 17.60
CA SER A 5 14.84 0.14 16.39
C SER A 5 13.43 -0.24 15.98
N VAL A 6 12.44 0.57 16.36
CA VAL A 6 11.06 0.38 15.93
C VAL A 6 11.02 0.68 14.43
N LYS A 7 10.83 -0.37 13.62
CA LYS A 7 10.52 -0.24 12.19
C LYS A 7 9.02 -0.35 12.03
N TRP A 8 8.41 0.71 11.54
CA TRP A 8 7.00 0.71 11.18
C TRP A 8 6.81 -0.17 9.94
N ASN A 9 6.07 -1.26 10.10
CA ASN A 9 5.76 -2.20 9.02
C ASN A 9 4.28 -2.06 8.64
N PHE A 10 3.93 -0.97 7.96
CA PHE A 10 2.56 -0.75 7.51
C PHE A 10 2.33 -1.38 6.14
N GLN A 11 1.47 -2.39 6.10
CA GLN A 11 0.96 -2.94 4.84
C GLN A 11 0.01 -1.93 4.18
N LYS A 12 0.07 -1.81 2.85
CA LYS A 12 -0.87 -1.00 2.08
C LYS A 12 -1.91 -1.91 1.40
N TYR A 13 -3.16 -1.47 1.34
CA TYR A 13 -4.27 -2.23 0.76
C TYR A 13 -5.00 -1.37 -0.27
N LEU A 14 -5.28 -1.94 -1.43
CA LEU A 14 -6.18 -1.36 -2.43
C LEU A 14 -7.54 -2.01 -2.28
N ILE A 15 -8.56 -1.22 -1.95
CA ILE A 15 -9.92 -1.67 -1.68
C ILE A 15 -10.85 -0.98 -2.67
N ASN A 16 -11.60 -1.74 -3.46
CA ASN A 16 -12.50 -1.18 -4.46
C ASN A 16 -13.79 -0.60 -3.86
N GLU A 17 -14.62 0.01 -4.71
CA GLU A 17 -15.87 0.68 -4.29
C GLU A 17 -16.88 -0.26 -3.62
N GLN A 18 -16.82 -1.55 -3.92
CA GLN A 18 -17.65 -2.59 -3.32
C GLN A 18 -17.12 -3.04 -1.94
N GLY A 19 -16.00 -2.47 -1.48
CA GLY A 19 -15.36 -2.82 -0.21
C GLY A 19 -14.55 -4.12 -0.28
N VAL A 20 -14.17 -4.57 -1.48
CA VAL A 20 -13.39 -5.80 -1.69
C VAL A 20 -11.91 -5.46 -1.80
N LEU A 21 -11.07 -6.26 -1.13
CA LEU A 21 -9.62 -6.18 -1.24
C LEU A 21 -9.18 -6.67 -2.62
N GLU A 22 -8.56 -5.79 -3.41
CA GLU A 22 -8.05 -6.14 -4.75
C GLU A 22 -6.56 -6.42 -4.74
N GLU A 23 -5.78 -5.67 -3.94
CA GLU A 23 -4.33 -5.83 -3.92
C GLU A 23 -3.72 -5.49 -2.56
N VAL A 24 -2.64 -6.21 -2.24
CA VAL A 24 -1.82 -5.97 -1.05
C VAL A 24 -0.46 -5.46 -1.51
N ILE A 25 -0.14 -4.22 -1.15
CA ILE A 25 1.09 -3.54 -1.55
C ILE A 25 2.06 -3.52 -0.38
N ASN A 26 3.34 -3.70 -0.72
CA ASN A 26 4.41 -3.70 0.26
C ASN A 26 4.63 -2.32 0.92
N PRO A 27 5.05 -2.29 2.20
CA PRO A 27 5.33 -1.04 2.93
C PRO A 27 6.36 -0.15 2.25
N TRP A 28 7.36 -0.76 1.60
CA TRP A 28 8.47 -0.08 0.93
C TRP A 28 8.15 0.46 -0.47
N VAL A 29 6.97 0.16 -1.01
CA VAL A 29 6.50 0.77 -2.26
C VAL A 29 6.10 2.21 -2.00
N SER A 30 6.58 3.14 -2.83
CA SER A 30 6.20 4.57 -2.75
C SER A 30 4.68 4.72 -2.91
N PRO A 31 4.01 5.62 -2.17
CA PRO A 31 2.60 5.93 -2.42
C PRO A 31 2.36 6.45 -3.85
N ASP A 32 3.35 7.10 -4.45
CA ASP A 32 3.28 7.65 -5.82
C ASP A 32 3.65 6.63 -6.90
N ASN A 33 3.65 5.33 -6.57
CA ASN A 33 3.98 4.29 -7.55
C ASN A 33 2.92 4.26 -8.68
N ASP A 34 3.38 4.08 -9.91
CA ASP A 34 2.51 4.05 -11.08
C ASP A 34 1.39 3.01 -10.94
N ASN A 35 1.64 1.84 -10.36
CA ASN A 35 0.59 0.82 -10.14
C ASN A 35 -0.55 1.32 -9.25
N ILE A 36 -0.23 2.14 -8.24
CA ILE A 36 -1.24 2.73 -7.34
C ILE A 36 -2.03 3.80 -8.11
N SER A 37 -1.33 4.63 -8.87
CA SER A 37 -1.95 5.70 -9.66
C SER A 37 -2.86 5.14 -10.76
N GLU A 38 -2.39 4.15 -11.52
CA GLU A 38 -3.17 3.46 -12.56
C GLU A 38 -4.41 2.77 -11.99
N TRP A 39 -4.30 2.18 -10.79
CA TRP A 39 -5.45 1.59 -10.10
C TRP A 39 -6.47 2.65 -9.67
N ILE A 40 -6.02 3.77 -9.10
CA ILE A 40 -6.90 4.89 -8.72
C ILE A 40 -7.60 5.47 -9.95
N GLU A 41 -6.90 5.58 -11.08
CA GLU A 41 -7.44 6.10 -12.33
C GLU A 41 -8.34 5.10 -13.08
N GLY A 42 -8.47 3.86 -12.60
CA GLY A 42 -9.29 2.82 -13.23
C GLY A 42 -8.75 2.37 -14.59
N LYS A 43 -7.44 2.50 -14.82
CA LYS A 43 -6.77 2.11 -16.08
C LYS A 43 -6.39 0.62 -16.13
N LYS A 44 -6.73 -0.12 -15.08
CA LYS A 44 -6.39 -1.54 -14.88
C LYS A 44 -7.54 -2.46 -15.29
#